data_AF-A0A9D8YNZ2-F1
#
_entry.id   AF-A0A9D8YNZ2-F1
#
_cell.length_a   1.000
_cell.length_b   1.000
_cell.length_c   1.000
_cell.angle_alpha   90.00
_cell.angle_beta   90.00
_cell.angle_gamma   90.00
#
_symmetry.space_group_name_H-M   'P 1'
#
loop_
_entity.id
_entity.type
_entity.pdbx_description
1 polymer ?
#
loop_
_entity_poly.entity_id
_entity_poly.type
_entity_poly.pdbx_seq_one_letter_code
_entity_poly.pdbx_strand_id
1 'polypeptide(L)'
;MKKNIILTMFLAVAIFASCDLIDGTGVENPNLSLDGAKELPNPATAFVNGLQERLAIVFNVCITTQELATDNYVNVQSFFNQNVDGGTYRDIDADFLNCQLGIGTLREQAEYTLTEVVPIDPNAQGAALEAEAHFFKGIANLWSGEIFTALPDDAVAPAVGPATHFNTAVADFTAALAIDSDNVGYLLARARVNYNLGNQAAAVSDANAAIAADASGDYVRYILFDAVNGPASTFQNAVHDRGNFD
;
A
#
# COMPACT_ATOMS: atom_id res chain seq x y z
N MET A 1 64.57 3.75 -8.09
CA MET A 1 63.70 3.47 -6.93
C MET A 1 62.91 4.69 -6.46
N LYS A 2 63.52 5.84 -6.10
CA LYS A 2 62.79 7.05 -5.65
C LYS A 2 61.71 7.57 -6.63
N LYS A 3 61.96 7.50 -7.95
CA LYS A 3 61.01 7.96 -8.99
C LYS A 3 59.74 7.09 -9.09
N ASN A 4 59.85 5.78 -8.82
CA ASN A 4 58.73 4.84 -8.86
C ASN A 4 57.86 4.94 -7.60
N ILE A 5 58.47 5.28 -6.45
CA ILE A 5 57.77 5.52 -5.18
C ILE A 5 56.93 6.79 -5.25
N ILE A 6 57.47 7.86 -5.87
CA ILE A 6 56.72 9.13 -6.05
C ILE A 6 55.52 8.93 -6.97
N LEU A 7 55.67 8.13 -8.04
CA LEU A 7 54.58 7.84 -8.98
C LEU A 7 53.47 6.97 -8.33
N THR A 8 53.84 6.02 -7.46
CA THR A 8 52.86 5.23 -6.70
C THR A 8 52.16 6.05 -5.62
N MET A 9 52.84 7.01 -4.99
CA MET A 9 52.22 7.95 -4.05
C MET A 9 51.23 8.89 -4.74
N PHE A 10 51.57 9.42 -5.92
CA PHE A 10 50.66 10.27 -6.70
C PHE A 10 49.43 9.51 -7.19
N LEU A 11 49.60 8.25 -7.62
CA LEU A 11 48.48 7.42 -8.06
C LEU A 11 47.56 7.02 -6.90
N ALA A 12 48.12 6.75 -5.70
CA ALA A 12 47.32 6.49 -4.51
C ALA A 12 46.50 7.72 -4.07
N VAL A 13 47.10 8.92 -4.06
CA VAL A 13 46.38 10.17 -3.71
C VAL A 13 45.27 10.48 -4.73
N ALA A 14 45.48 10.20 -6.02
CA ALA A 14 44.46 10.37 -7.05
C ALA A 14 43.27 9.41 -6.89
N ILE A 15 43.50 8.18 -6.41
CA ILE A 15 42.44 7.18 -6.14
C ILE A 15 41.63 7.52 -4.89
N PHE A 16 42.25 8.12 -3.86
CA PHE A 16 41.53 8.56 -2.66
C PHE A 16 40.76 9.88 -2.85
N ALA A 17 41.23 10.76 -3.74
CA ALA A 17 40.54 12.01 -4.07
C ALA A 17 39.46 11.86 -5.15
N SER A 18 39.40 10.74 -5.88
CA SER A 18 38.40 10.51 -6.93
C SER A 18 37.03 10.10 -6.40
N CYS A 19 36.90 9.71 -5.12
CA CYS A 19 35.61 9.35 -4.54
C CYS A 19 34.71 10.57 -4.29
N ASP A 20 35.28 11.73 -3.92
CA ASP A 20 34.50 12.96 -3.69
C ASP A 20 34.23 13.76 -4.98
N LEU A 21 34.94 13.47 -6.08
CA LEU A 21 34.81 14.23 -7.34
C LEU A 21 33.57 13.82 -8.18
N ILE A 22 32.96 12.69 -7.85
CA ILE A 22 31.72 12.16 -8.46
C ILE A 22 30.68 11.91 -7.36
N ASP A 23 30.66 12.75 -6.33
CA ASP A 23 29.56 12.74 -5.37
C ASP A 23 28.38 13.56 -5.95
N GLY A 24 27.53 12.87 -6.72
CA GLY A 24 26.28 13.42 -7.22
C GLY A 24 25.22 13.66 -6.14
N THR A 25 25.50 13.34 -4.86
CA THR A 25 24.53 13.48 -3.76
C THR A 25 24.50 14.87 -3.13
N GLY A 26 25.47 15.75 -3.45
CA GLY A 26 25.53 17.11 -2.90
C GLY A 26 24.46 18.09 -3.42
N VAL A 27 23.69 17.71 -4.44
CA VAL A 27 22.54 18.48 -4.94
C VAL A 27 21.27 17.72 -4.58
N GLU A 28 20.84 17.87 -3.34
CA GLU A 28 19.51 17.42 -2.92
C GLU A 28 18.49 18.48 -3.34
N ASN A 29 17.56 18.12 -4.23
CA ASN A 29 16.46 19.02 -4.55
C ASN A 29 15.60 19.16 -3.29
N PRO A 30 15.51 20.36 -2.69
CA PRO A 30 14.79 20.54 -1.43
C PRO A 30 13.28 20.26 -1.56
N ASN A 31 12.75 20.07 -2.77
CA ASN A 31 11.35 19.68 -3.00
C ASN A 31 11.17 18.17 -3.29
N LEU A 32 12.26 17.40 -3.39
CA LEU A 32 12.22 15.94 -3.62
C LEU A 32 12.63 15.13 -2.39
N SER A 33 13.07 15.79 -1.31
CA SER A 33 13.28 15.14 -0.02
C SER A 33 11.96 15.00 0.74
N LEU A 34 11.91 14.05 1.69
CA LEU A 34 10.74 13.85 2.54
C LEU A 34 10.45 15.09 3.40
N ASP A 35 11.50 15.75 3.89
CA ASP A 35 11.37 17.00 4.65
C ASP A 35 10.86 18.13 3.76
N GLY A 36 11.38 18.22 2.54
CA GLY A 36 10.90 19.12 1.51
C GLY A 36 9.42 18.99 1.20
N ALA A 37 8.94 17.75 1.06
CA ALA A 37 7.54 17.46 0.77
C ALA A 37 6.60 17.95 1.87
N LYS A 38 7.04 17.97 3.14
CA LYS A 38 6.28 18.51 4.28
C LYS A 38 6.21 20.03 4.30
N GLU A 39 7.17 20.72 3.67
CA GLU A 39 7.21 22.19 3.59
C GLU A 39 6.29 22.76 2.49
N LEU A 40 5.78 21.90 1.59
CA LEU A 40 4.86 22.31 0.54
C LEU A 40 3.52 22.77 1.13
N PRO A 41 2.80 23.70 0.47
CA PRO A 41 1.45 24.07 0.88
C PRO A 41 0.49 22.87 0.80
N ASN A 42 -0.27 22.63 1.87
CA ASN A 42 -1.24 21.52 2.00
C ASN A 42 -0.62 20.13 1.72
N PRO A 43 0.46 19.76 2.44
CA PRO A 43 1.24 18.58 2.11
C PRO A 43 0.40 17.30 2.14
N ALA A 44 -0.62 17.22 3.01
CA ALA A 44 -1.44 16.01 3.16
C ALA A 44 -2.11 15.56 1.85
N THR A 45 -2.44 16.50 0.95
CA THR A 45 -3.02 16.16 -0.36
C THR A 45 -2.08 15.28 -1.18
N ALA A 46 -0.79 15.63 -1.23
CA ALA A 46 0.20 14.86 -1.98
C ALA A 46 0.44 13.47 -1.38
N PHE A 47 0.51 13.39 -0.04
CA PHE A 47 0.70 12.12 0.66
C PHE A 47 -0.50 11.19 0.50
N VAL A 48 -1.74 11.68 0.63
CA VAL A 48 -2.95 10.89 0.40
C VAL A 48 -3.07 10.43 -1.05
N ASN A 49 -2.69 11.27 -2.03
CA ASN A 49 -2.60 10.84 -3.42
C ASN A 49 -1.57 9.71 -3.60
N GLY A 50 -0.43 9.78 -2.90
CA GLY A 50 0.55 8.71 -2.86
C GLY A 50 0.00 7.41 -2.25
N LEU A 51 -0.86 7.49 -1.24
CA LEU A 51 -1.56 6.32 -0.68
C LEU A 51 -2.52 5.69 -1.70
N GLN A 52 -3.24 6.50 -2.46
CA GLN A 52 -4.14 6.03 -3.52
C GLN A 52 -3.36 5.31 -4.64
N GLU A 53 -2.23 5.87 -5.05
CA GLU A 53 -1.30 5.20 -5.98
C GLU A 53 -0.77 3.89 -5.39
N ARG A 54 -0.33 3.93 -4.12
CA ARG A 54 0.20 2.76 -3.44
C ARG A 54 -0.83 1.64 -3.34
N LEU A 55 -2.09 1.97 -3.05
CA LEU A 55 -3.19 1.01 -3.04
C LEU A 55 -3.34 0.30 -4.39
N ALA A 56 -3.23 1.03 -5.51
CA ALA A 56 -3.30 0.45 -6.85
C ALA A 56 -2.13 -0.50 -7.14
N ILE A 57 -0.92 -0.17 -6.67
CA ILE A 57 0.24 -1.07 -6.73
C ILE A 57 -0.02 -2.33 -5.91
N VAL A 58 -0.48 -2.19 -4.66
CA VAL A 58 -0.77 -3.33 -3.77
C VAL A 58 -1.84 -4.22 -4.38
N PHE A 59 -2.89 -3.64 -4.97
CA PHE A 59 -3.93 -4.40 -5.65
C PHE A 59 -3.36 -5.28 -6.78
N ASN A 60 -2.51 -4.72 -7.63
CA ASN A 60 -1.91 -5.45 -8.74
C ASN A 60 -1.05 -6.65 -8.30
N VAL A 61 -0.36 -6.56 -7.16
CA VAL A 61 0.54 -7.63 -6.68
C VAL A 61 -0.16 -8.61 -5.74
N CYS A 62 -1.15 -8.16 -4.98
CA CYS A 62 -1.89 -8.98 -4.02
C CYS A 62 -3.14 -9.57 -4.65
N ILE A 63 -4.12 -8.73 -5.00
CA ILE A 63 -5.47 -9.16 -5.35
C ILE A 63 -5.48 -9.91 -6.68
N THR A 64 -4.73 -9.42 -7.68
CA THR A 64 -4.58 -10.14 -8.95
C THR A 64 -4.09 -11.57 -8.73
N THR A 65 -3.05 -11.78 -7.91
CA THR A 65 -2.51 -13.10 -7.62
C THR A 65 -3.51 -13.99 -6.87
N GLN A 66 -4.29 -13.42 -5.95
CA GLN A 66 -5.32 -14.17 -5.22
C GLN A 66 -6.47 -14.60 -6.12
N GLU A 67 -6.93 -13.75 -7.04
CA GLU A 67 -8.00 -14.14 -7.98
C GLU A 67 -7.55 -15.29 -8.90
N LEU A 68 -6.29 -15.29 -9.34
CA LEU A 68 -5.69 -16.39 -10.11
C LEU A 68 -5.61 -17.71 -9.31
N ALA A 69 -5.52 -17.62 -7.98
CA ALA A 69 -5.47 -18.76 -7.07
C ALA A 69 -6.87 -19.35 -6.76
N THR A 70 -7.94 -18.61 -7.07
CA THR A 70 -9.32 -19.02 -6.75
C THR A 70 -9.96 -19.87 -7.84
N ASP A 71 -11.11 -20.47 -7.54
CA ASP A 71 -11.95 -21.20 -8.49
C ASP A 71 -12.77 -20.28 -9.42
N ASN A 72 -12.68 -18.95 -9.24
CA ASN A 72 -13.22 -17.97 -10.19
C ASN A 72 -12.42 -17.92 -11.50
N TYR A 73 -11.24 -18.56 -11.53
CA TYR A 73 -10.29 -18.51 -12.64
C TYR A 73 -10.10 -19.89 -13.28
N VAL A 74 -10.45 -20.04 -14.56
CA VAL A 74 -10.08 -21.23 -15.34
C VAL A 74 -8.65 -21.05 -15.87
N ASN A 75 -7.74 -21.85 -15.33
CA ASN A 75 -6.35 -21.87 -15.74
C ASN A 75 -6.14 -22.82 -16.92
N VAL A 76 -6.01 -22.26 -18.12
CA VAL A 76 -5.74 -23.04 -19.35
C VAL A 76 -4.26 -23.07 -19.74
N GLN A 77 -3.47 -22.09 -19.27
CA GLN A 77 -2.04 -21.90 -19.55
C GLN A 77 -1.39 -20.98 -18.48
N SER A 78 -0.11 -21.20 -18.19
CA SER A 78 0.66 -20.42 -17.19
C SER A 78 1.18 -19.09 -17.72
N PHE A 79 0.72 -17.96 -17.18
CA PHE A 79 1.13 -16.60 -17.60
C PHE A 79 1.67 -15.70 -16.48
N PHE A 80 1.17 -15.86 -15.25
CA PHE A 80 1.50 -14.96 -14.14
C PHE A 80 2.37 -15.67 -13.09
N ASN A 81 1.84 -16.73 -12.45
CA ASN A 81 2.58 -17.45 -11.43
C ASN A 81 2.41 -18.98 -11.57
N GLN A 82 3.45 -19.65 -12.06
CA GLN A 82 3.47 -21.10 -12.25
C GLN A 82 3.34 -21.90 -10.95
N ASN A 83 3.77 -21.35 -9.81
CA ASN A 83 3.66 -22.02 -8.53
C ASN A 83 2.21 -22.05 -8.05
N VAL A 84 1.48 -20.94 -8.23
CA VAL A 84 0.04 -20.83 -7.94
C VAL A 84 -0.75 -21.78 -8.84
N ASP A 85 -0.42 -21.86 -10.13
CA ASP A 85 -1.04 -22.81 -11.07
C ASP A 85 -0.91 -24.27 -10.59
N GLY A 86 0.23 -24.61 -10.00
CA GLY A 86 0.51 -25.92 -9.41
C GLY A 86 0.00 -26.10 -7.97
N GLY A 87 -0.73 -25.13 -7.42
CA GLY A 87 -1.23 -25.15 -6.04
C GLY A 87 -0.15 -25.09 -4.96
N THR A 88 1.06 -24.68 -5.31
CA THR A 88 2.22 -24.64 -4.41
C THR A 88 2.46 -23.22 -3.91
N TYR A 89 1.91 -22.90 -2.74
CA TYR A 89 2.06 -21.60 -2.10
C TYR A 89 3.29 -21.58 -1.20
N ARG A 90 4.23 -20.68 -1.48
CA ARG A 90 5.48 -20.53 -0.71
C ARG A 90 5.71 -19.08 -0.34
N ASP A 91 6.21 -18.86 0.86
CA ASP A 91 6.63 -17.55 1.37
C ASP A 91 7.82 -16.95 0.61
N ILE A 92 8.66 -17.80 0.01
CA ILE A 92 9.79 -17.40 -0.86
C ILE A 92 9.38 -17.04 -2.29
N ASP A 93 8.09 -17.16 -2.65
CA ASP A 93 7.60 -16.74 -3.96
C ASP A 93 7.66 -15.20 -4.08
N ALA A 94 8.17 -14.71 -5.20
CA ALA A 94 8.35 -13.28 -5.42
C ALA A 94 7.02 -12.52 -5.38
N ASP A 95 5.92 -13.10 -5.87
CA ASP A 95 4.62 -12.42 -5.90
C ASP A 95 4.03 -12.30 -4.49
N PHE A 96 4.14 -13.35 -3.67
CA PHE A 96 3.72 -13.29 -2.27
C PHE A 96 4.62 -12.35 -1.46
N LEU A 97 5.92 -12.35 -1.69
CA LEU A 97 6.84 -11.40 -1.05
C LEU A 97 6.50 -9.95 -1.44
N ASN A 98 6.25 -9.68 -2.72
CA ASN A 98 5.85 -8.36 -3.20
C ASN A 98 4.51 -7.91 -2.59
N CYS A 99 3.56 -8.82 -2.43
CA CYS A 99 2.31 -8.53 -1.74
C CYS A 99 2.54 -8.17 -0.27
N GLN A 100 3.34 -8.95 0.46
CA GLN A 100 3.69 -8.66 1.87
C GLN A 100 4.34 -7.28 2.03
N LEU A 101 5.35 -6.98 1.20
CA LEU A 101 6.06 -5.69 1.21
C LEU A 101 5.16 -4.53 0.77
N GLY A 102 4.27 -4.78 -0.20
CA GLY A 102 3.29 -3.81 -0.67
C GLY A 102 2.33 -3.38 0.44
N ILE A 103 1.71 -4.35 1.11
CA ILE A 103 0.81 -4.11 2.24
C ILE A 103 1.54 -3.39 3.37
N GLY A 104 2.73 -3.86 3.74
CA GLY A 104 3.55 -3.21 4.76
C GLY A 104 3.84 -1.75 4.41
N THR A 105 4.24 -1.48 3.17
CA THR A 105 4.52 -0.09 2.76
C THR A 105 3.27 0.78 2.78
N LEU A 106 2.11 0.28 2.31
CA LEU A 106 0.86 1.05 2.36
C LEU A 106 0.52 1.42 3.81
N ARG A 107 0.66 0.47 4.74
CA ARG A 107 0.45 0.70 6.17
C ARG A 107 1.40 1.76 6.72
N GLU A 108 2.71 1.61 6.51
CA GLU A 108 3.70 2.56 7.06
C GLU A 108 3.57 3.95 6.44
N GLN A 109 3.25 4.06 5.15
CA GLN A 109 2.98 5.35 4.51
C GLN A 109 1.72 6.01 5.07
N ALA A 110 0.66 5.24 5.33
CA ALA A 110 -0.56 5.76 5.90
C ALA A 110 -0.34 6.20 7.36
N GLU A 111 0.41 5.41 8.14
CA GLU A 111 0.82 5.77 9.51
C GLU A 111 1.65 7.06 9.53
N TYR A 112 2.64 7.17 8.65
CA TYR A 112 3.44 8.39 8.52
C TYR A 112 2.58 9.60 8.15
N THR A 113 1.63 9.41 7.23
CA THR A 113 0.70 10.48 6.84
C THR A 113 -0.12 10.96 8.04
N LEU A 114 -0.65 10.04 8.85
CA LEU A 114 -1.45 10.36 10.03
C LEU A 114 -0.64 11.01 11.16
N THR A 115 0.60 10.55 11.38
CA THR A 115 1.40 10.94 12.55
C THR A 115 2.31 12.15 12.29
N GLU A 116 2.80 12.32 11.07
CA GLU A 116 3.80 13.34 10.74
C GLU A 116 3.27 14.41 9.78
N VAL A 117 2.31 14.09 8.90
CA VAL A 117 1.84 15.01 7.84
C VAL A 117 0.54 15.72 8.19
N VAL A 118 -0.49 14.99 8.66
CA VAL A 118 -1.77 15.58 9.08
C VAL A 118 -1.58 16.63 10.19
N PRO A 119 -0.74 16.42 11.23
CA PRO A 119 -0.58 17.42 12.30
C PRO A 119 0.04 18.75 11.85
N ILE A 120 0.78 18.76 10.75
CA ILE A 120 1.41 19.97 10.20
C ILE A 120 0.59 20.63 9.08
N ASP A 121 -0.49 19.99 8.62
CA ASP A 121 -1.43 20.52 7.64
C ASP A 121 -2.79 20.84 8.31
N PRO A 122 -3.03 22.10 8.73
CA PRO A 122 -4.27 22.47 9.41
C PRO A 122 -5.55 22.20 8.60
N ASN A 123 -5.45 22.11 7.27
CA ASN A 123 -6.60 21.83 6.40
C ASN A 123 -6.92 20.33 6.32
N ALA A 124 -6.02 19.47 6.77
CA ALA A 124 -6.20 18.02 6.79
C ALA A 124 -6.82 17.52 8.11
N GLN A 125 -6.60 18.25 9.21
CA GLN A 125 -7.06 17.85 10.55
C GLN A 125 -8.58 17.81 10.66
N GLY A 126 -9.13 16.66 11.06
CA GLY A 126 -10.57 16.40 11.13
C GLY A 126 -11.28 16.53 9.79
N ALA A 127 -10.54 16.41 8.68
CA ALA A 127 -11.06 16.57 7.33
C ALA A 127 -10.97 15.26 6.54
N ALA A 128 -11.53 15.26 5.33
CA ALA A 128 -11.60 14.08 4.47
C ALA A 128 -10.22 13.45 4.18
N LEU A 129 -9.14 14.24 4.12
CA LEU A 129 -7.78 13.72 3.91
C LEU A 129 -7.30 12.83 5.06
N GLU A 130 -7.58 13.21 6.31
CA GLU A 130 -7.26 12.39 7.48
C GLU A 130 -8.11 11.12 7.51
N ALA A 131 -9.41 11.23 7.20
CA ALA A 131 -10.30 10.07 7.11
C ALA A 131 -9.84 9.06 6.04
N GLU A 132 -9.38 9.55 4.90
CA GLU A 132 -8.81 8.74 3.83
C GLU A 132 -7.51 8.05 4.23
N ALA A 133 -6.60 8.75 4.93
CA ALA A 133 -5.37 8.15 5.43
C ALA A 133 -5.67 7.00 6.42
N HIS A 134 -6.63 7.19 7.33
CA HIS A 134 -7.14 6.12 8.19
C HIS A 134 -7.73 4.96 7.38
N PHE A 135 -8.54 5.24 6.36
CA PHE A 135 -9.09 4.21 5.50
C PHE A 135 -7.98 3.37 4.83
N PHE A 136 -6.95 3.98 4.26
CA PHE A 136 -5.85 3.24 3.63
C PHE A 136 -5.07 2.37 4.61
N LYS A 137 -4.80 2.87 5.82
CA LYS A 137 -4.17 2.08 6.89
C LYS A 137 -5.05 0.90 7.33
N GLY A 138 -6.37 1.14 7.41
CA GLY A 138 -7.36 0.12 7.69
C GLY A 138 -7.41 -0.96 6.60
N ILE A 139 -7.37 -0.59 5.31
CA ILE A 139 -7.31 -1.53 4.19
C ILE A 139 -6.04 -2.37 4.22
N ALA A 140 -4.88 -1.76 4.50
CA ALA A 140 -3.63 -2.51 4.62
C ALA A 140 -3.74 -3.61 5.69
N ASN A 141 -4.27 -3.28 6.87
CA ASN A 141 -4.47 -4.25 7.94
C ASN A 141 -5.59 -5.28 7.64
N LEU A 142 -6.69 -4.86 7.02
CA LEU A 142 -7.73 -5.78 6.56
C LEU A 142 -7.13 -6.84 5.63
N TRP A 143 -6.37 -6.42 4.60
CA TRP A 143 -5.73 -7.35 3.67
C TRP A 143 -4.64 -8.19 4.30
N SER A 144 -3.90 -7.67 5.30
CA SER A 144 -2.98 -8.50 6.08
C SER A 144 -3.69 -9.70 6.71
N GLY A 145 -4.83 -9.47 7.36
CA GLY A 145 -5.56 -10.53 8.05
C GLY A 145 -6.35 -11.46 7.11
N GLU A 146 -6.77 -10.99 5.94
CA GLU A 146 -7.50 -11.82 4.97
C GLU A 146 -6.60 -12.68 4.09
N ILE A 147 -5.43 -12.17 3.70
CA ILE A 147 -4.55 -12.84 2.74
C ILE A 147 -3.54 -13.75 3.44
N PHE A 148 -3.10 -13.39 4.66
CA PHE A 148 -2.01 -14.07 5.34
C PHE A 148 -2.43 -14.62 6.71
N THR A 149 -1.85 -15.76 7.08
CA THR A 149 -2.03 -16.35 8.42
C THR A 149 -1.24 -15.61 9.50
N ALA A 150 -0.18 -14.88 9.11
CA ALA A 150 0.50 -13.92 9.96
C ALA A 150 1.31 -12.93 9.10
N LEU A 151 1.34 -11.66 9.51
CA LEU A 151 2.22 -10.64 8.95
C LEU A 151 2.73 -9.74 10.08
N PRO A 152 3.93 -9.13 9.96
CA PRO A 152 4.33 -8.08 10.89
C PRO A 152 3.36 -6.90 10.82
N ASP A 153 2.93 -6.41 11.98
CA ASP A 153 2.12 -5.19 12.13
C ASP A 153 2.98 -3.92 12.28
N ASP A 154 4.30 -4.08 12.38
CA ASP A 154 5.30 -3.02 12.45
C ASP A 154 6.59 -3.47 11.72
N ALA A 155 7.41 -2.51 11.29
CA ALA A 155 8.63 -2.76 10.50
C ALA A 155 9.66 -3.68 11.18
N VAL A 156 9.71 -3.73 12.51
CA VAL A 156 10.69 -4.53 13.27
C VAL A 156 10.04 -5.57 14.18
N ALA A 157 8.71 -5.68 14.17
CA ALA A 157 7.98 -6.63 15.00
C ALA A 157 7.96 -8.05 14.38
N PRO A 158 7.86 -9.11 15.22
CA PRO A 158 7.48 -10.43 14.75
C PRO A 158 6.11 -10.42 14.06
N ALA A 159 5.86 -11.42 13.20
CA ALA A 159 4.55 -11.56 12.58
C ALA A 159 3.44 -11.84 13.61
N VAL A 160 2.31 -11.16 13.46
CA VAL A 160 1.11 -11.32 14.28
C VAL A 160 -0.02 -11.93 13.46
N GLY A 161 -0.99 -12.54 14.14
CA GLY A 161 -2.12 -13.19 13.47
C GLY A 161 -3.20 -12.21 12.99
N PRO A 162 -4.20 -12.71 12.23
CA PRO A 162 -5.24 -11.87 11.61
C PRO A 162 -6.04 -11.04 12.60
N ALA A 163 -6.31 -11.57 13.79
CA ALA A 163 -7.09 -10.87 14.81
C ALA A 163 -6.44 -9.53 15.23
N THR A 164 -5.11 -9.45 15.30
CA THR A 164 -4.41 -8.20 15.62
C THR A 164 -4.65 -7.17 14.51
N HIS A 165 -4.42 -7.56 13.26
CA HIS A 165 -4.64 -6.69 12.12
C HIS A 165 -6.10 -6.25 11.99
N PHE A 166 -7.06 -7.16 12.17
CA PHE A 166 -8.47 -6.81 12.13
C PHE A 166 -8.86 -5.81 13.22
N ASN A 167 -8.34 -5.96 14.44
CA ASN A 167 -8.61 -4.97 15.50
C ASN A 167 -8.05 -3.59 15.13
N THR A 168 -6.84 -3.52 14.55
CA THR A 168 -6.27 -2.27 14.03
C THR A 168 -7.14 -1.68 12.92
N ALA A 169 -7.58 -2.49 11.96
CA ALA A 169 -8.46 -2.04 10.88
C ALA A 169 -9.80 -1.50 11.39
N VAL A 170 -10.42 -2.14 12.40
CA VAL A 170 -11.64 -1.59 13.05
C VAL A 170 -11.37 -0.21 13.66
N ALA A 171 -10.24 -0.03 14.34
CA ALA A 171 -9.88 1.23 14.95
C ALA A 171 -9.70 2.33 13.91
N ASP A 172 -8.95 2.06 12.83
CA ASP A 172 -8.73 3.02 11.75
C ASP A 172 -10.03 3.36 11.00
N PHE A 173 -10.87 2.38 10.64
CA PHE A 173 -12.17 2.68 10.02
C PHE A 173 -13.11 3.43 10.96
N THR A 174 -13.02 3.19 12.27
CA THR A 174 -13.79 3.95 13.27
C THR A 174 -13.33 5.40 13.36
N ALA A 175 -12.02 5.66 13.26
CA ALA A 175 -11.48 7.01 13.18
C ALA A 175 -11.95 7.74 11.91
N ALA A 176 -11.91 7.07 10.76
CA ALA A 176 -12.43 7.63 9.50
C ALA A 176 -13.93 7.96 9.58
N LEU A 177 -14.74 7.06 10.16
CA LEU A 177 -16.18 7.26 10.36
C LEU A 177 -16.52 8.31 11.43
N ALA A 178 -15.58 8.65 12.32
CA ALA A 178 -15.78 9.76 13.24
C ALA A 178 -15.70 11.13 12.53
N ILE A 179 -15.02 11.19 11.39
CA ILE A 179 -14.89 12.38 10.54
C ILE A 179 -16.04 12.43 9.52
N ASP A 180 -16.32 11.31 8.84
CA ASP A 180 -17.40 11.19 7.86
C ASP A 180 -18.24 9.93 8.16
N SER A 181 -19.30 10.11 8.95
CA SER A 181 -20.10 9.00 9.49
C SER A 181 -20.93 8.24 8.47
N ASP A 182 -21.24 8.90 7.35
CA ASP A 182 -22.15 8.39 6.33
C ASP A 182 -21.38 7.89 5.11
N ASN A 183 -20.04 7.84 5.20
CA ASN A 183 -19.21 7.33 4.12
C ASN A 183 -19.45 5.82 3.91
N VAL A 184 -20.11 5.50 2.80
CA VAL A 184 -20.47 4.12 2.41
C VAL A 184 -19.24 3.20 2.37
N GLY A 185 -18.12 3.68 1.82
CA GLY A 185 -16.89 2.89 1.71
C GLY A 185 -16.31 2.52 3.06
N TYR A 186 -16.30 3.46 4.02
CA TYR A 186 -15.79 3.20 5.37
C TYR A 186 -16.71 2.27 6.15
N LEU A 187 -18.02 2.46 6.04
CA LEU A 187 -19.03 1.59 6.67
C LEU A 187 -18.87 0.15 6.18
N LEU A 188 -18.79 -0.07 4.86
CA LEU A 188 -18.63 -1.41 4.29
C LEU A 188 -17.29 -2.06 4.66
N ALA A 189 -16.21 -1.28 4.70
CA ALA A 189 -14.91 -1.80 5.11
C ALA A 189 -14.91 -2.23 6.59
N ARG A 190 -15.50 -1.45 7.49
CA ARG A 190 -15.65 -1.82 8.90
C ARG A 190 -16.60 -2.99 9.10
N ALA A 191 -17.68 -3.07 8.30
CA ALA A 191 -18.58 -4.22 8.30
C ALA A 191 -17.83 -5.52 7.93
N ARG A 192 -16.99 -5.48 6.88
CA ARG A 192 -16.17 -6.61 6.43
C ARG A 192 -15.20 -7.09 7.49
N VAL A 193 -14.48 -6.17 8.15
CA VAL A 193 -13.57 -6.55 9.25
C VAL A 193 -14.34 -7.15 10.43
N ASN A 194 -15.46 -6.55 10.82
CA ASN A 194 -16.29 -7.08 11.92
C ASN A 194 -16.86 -8.47 11.59
N TYR A 195 -17.21 -8.72 10.33
CA TYR A 195 -17.60 -10.06 9.88
C TYR A 195 -16.46 -11.07 10.06
N ASN A 196 -15.24 -10.73 9.64
CA ASN A 196 -14.06 -11.59 9.82
C ASN A 196 -13.70 -11.85 11.29
N LEU A 197 -13.98 -10.90 12.19
CA LEU A 197 -13.84 -11.07 13.64
C LEU A 197 -14.98 -11.87 14.29
N GLY A 198 -16.05 -12.19 13.55
CA GLY A 198 -17.25 -12.83 14.09
C GLY A 198 -18.20 -11.88 14.83
N ASN A 199 -17.97 -10.57 14.76
CA ASN A 199 -18.81 -9.52 15.35
C ASN A 199 -20.06 -9.26 14.50
N GLN A 200 -20.91 -10.27 14.34
CA GLN A 200 -22.05 -10.26 13.41
C GLN A 200 -22.98 -9.05 13.59
N ALA A 201 -23.30 -8.69 14.83
CA ALA A 201 -24.21 -7.56 15.11
C ALA A 201 -23.62 -6.23 14.63
N ALA A 202 -22.32 -6.01 14.83
CA ALA A 202 -21.64 -4.80 14.38
C ALA A 202 -21.57 -4.75 12.85
N ALA A 203 -21.22 -5.89 12.21
CA ALA A 203 -21.19 -5.98 10.75
C ALA A 203 -22.54 -5.67 10.10
N VAL A 204 -23.63 -6.22 10.63
CA VAL A 204 -25.00 -5.95 10.15
C VAL A 204 -25.39 -4.48 10.40
N SER A 205 -24.99 -3.91 11.54
CA SER A 205 -25.24 -2.49 11.83
C SER A 205 -24.58 -1.59 10.80
N ASP A 206 -23.29 -1.79 10.51
CA ASP A 206 -22.55 -1.00 9.52
C ASP A 206 -23.08 -1.19 8.10
N ALA A 207 -23.44 -2.42 7.72
CA ALA A 207 -24.06 -2.68 6.42
C ALA A 207 -25.42 -1.99 6.24
N ASN A 208 -26.26 -1.98 7.28
CA ASN A 208 -27.53 -1.25 7.25
C ASN A 208 -27.33 0.27 7.21
N ALA A 209 -26.31 0.77 7.91
CA ALA A 209 -25.94 2.19 7.83
C ALA A 209 -25.49 2.56 6.41
N ALA A 210 -24.70 1.70 5.75
CA ALA A 210 -24.28 1.92 4.37
C ALA A 210 -25.47 1.98 3.40
N ILE A 211 -26.45 1.07 3.55
CA ILE A 211 -27.70 1.06 2.77
C ILE A 211 -28.51 2.34 3.01
N ALA A 212 -28.55 2.83 4.25
CA ALA A 212 -29.28 4.05 4.59
C ALA A 212 -28.60 5.32 4.07
N ALA A 213 -27.27 5.33 4.02
CA ALA A 213 -26.47 6.47 3.56
C ALA A 213 -26.50 6.63 2.02
N ASP A 214 -26.68 5.54 1.28
CA ASP A 214 -26.62 5.56 -0.18
C ASP A 214 -28.00 5.64 -0.85
N ALA A 215 -28.40 6.87 -1.22
CA ALA A 215 -29.62 7.09 -2.01
C ALA A 215 -29.50 6.68 -3.50
N SER A 216 -28.27 6.45 -3.98
CA SER A 216 -27.97 6.11 -5.39
C SER A 216 -27.83 4.60 -5.62
N GLY A 217 -27.53 3.83 -4.58
CA GLY A 217 -27.28 2.39 -4.63
C GLY A 217 -25.91 2.01 -5.21
N ASP A 218 -24.99 2.97 -5.32
CA ASP A 218 -23.60 2.76 -5.68
C ASP A 218 -22.72 2.48 -4.44
N TYR A 219 -22.66 1.20 -4.07
CA TYR A 219 -21.82 0.68 -2.99
C TYR A 219 -20.36 0.45 -3.40
N VAL A 220 -19.98 0.84 -4.62
CA VAL A 220 -18.68 0.48 -5.21
C VAL A 220 -17.67 1.58 -4.93
N ARG A 221 -16.59 1.21 -4.23
CA ARG A 221 -15.38 2.03 -4.19
C ARG A 221 -14.37 1.50 -5.21
N TYR A 222 -13.99 2.35 -6.15
CA TYR A 222 -13.02 2.02 -7.19
C TYR A 222 -11.58 2.24 -6.71
N ILE A 223 -10.69 1.36 -7.16
CA ILE A 223 -9.24 1.61 -7.10
C ILE A 223 -8.87 2.37 -8.37
N LEU A 224 -8.23 3.52 -8.18
CA LEU A 224 -7.86 4.41 -9.28
C LEU A 224 -6.48 4.02 -9.81
N PHE A 225 -6.42 3.79 -11.12
CA PHE A 225 -5.19 3.54 -11.87
C PHE A 225 -4.92 4.72 -12.80
N ASP A 226 -3.65 4.95 -13.11
CA ASP A 226 -3.23 5.92 -14.12
C ASP A 226 -2.57 5.19 -15.28
N ALA A 227 -3.28 5.07 -16.39
CA ALA A 227 -2.76 4.39 -17.59
C ALA A 227 -1.68 5.20 -18.33
N VAL A 228 -1.55 6.49 -18.04
CA VAL A 228 -0.58 7.39 -18.69
C VAL A 228 0.72 7.43 -17.89
N ASN A 229 0.65 7.65 -16.57
CA ASN A 229 1.82 7.82 -15.71
C ASN A 229 2.12 6.60 -14.82
N GLY A 230 1.17 5.68 -14.68
CA GLY A 230 1.28 4.50 -13.82
C GLY A 230 0.74 4.73 -12.40
N PRO A 231 0.38 3.65 -11.68
CA PRO A 231 0.33 2.27 -12.16
C PRO A 231 -0.88 2.02 -13.07
N ALA A 232 -0.68 1.24 -14.13
CA ALA A 232 -1.79 0.69 -14.93
C ALA A 232 -2.35 -0.58 -14.27
N SER A 233 -3.64 -0.85 -14.44
CA SER A 233 -4.24 -2.08 -13.91
C SER A 233 -3.74 -3.31 -14.67
N THR A 234 -3.19 -4.29 -13.97
CA THR A 234 -2.82 -5.59 -14.56
C THR A 234 -3.97 -6.60 -14.52
N PHE A 235 -5.05 -6.28 -13.81
CA PHE A 235 -6.13 -7.19 -13.50
C PHE A 235 -6.93 -7.61 -14.72
N GLN A 236 -7.26 -6.67 -15.60
CA GLN A 236 -7.94 -6.95 -16.87
C GLN A 236 -7.14 -7.93 -17.73
N ASN A 237 -5.82 -7.73 -17.83
CA ASN A 237 -4.93 -8.63 -18.57
C ASN A 237 -4.87 -10.02 -17.91
N ALA A 238 -4.86 -10.07 -16.59
CA ALA A 238 -4.81 -11.32 -15.84
C ALA A 238 -6.08 -12.15 -15.99
N VAL A 239 -7.25 -11.52 -15.92
CA VAL A 239 -8.53 -12.25 -15.86
C VAL A 239 -9.18 -12.40 -17.24
N HIS A 240 -9.13 -11.37 -18.09
CA HIS A 240 -9.97 -11.26 -19.30
C HIS A 240 -9.21 -11.28 -20.64
N ASP A 241 -8.12 -10.53 -20.83
CA ASP A 241 -7.55 -10.26 -22.17
C ASP A 241 -6.60 -11.36 -22.70
N ARG A 242 -6.70 -12.58 -22.17
CA ARG A 242 -5.79 -13.72 -22.42
C ARG A 242 -5.86 -14.34 -23.83
N GLY A 243 -6.67 -13.80 -24.74
CA GLY A 243 -6.86 -14.33 -26.10
C GLY A 243 -6.13 -13.58 -27.22
N ASN A 244 -5.51 -12.44 -26.92
CA ASN A 244 -4.96 -11.52 -27.94
C ASN A 244 -3.44 -11.32 -27.84
N PHE A 245 -2.72 -12.22 -27.15
CA PHE A 245 -1.26 -12.21 -27.09
C PHE A 245 -0.62 -12.88 -28.31
N ASP A 246 -1.02 -12.45 -29.52
CA ASP A 246 -0.40 -12.79 -30.81
C ASP A 246 -0.14 -11.51 -31.63
#